data_AF-A0A838VDJ0-F1
#
_entry.id   AF-A0A838VDJ0-F1
#
_cell.length_a   1.000
_cell.length_b   1.000
_cell.length_c   1.000
_cell.angle_alpha   90.00
_cell.angle_beta   90.00
_cell.angle_gamma   90.00
#
_symmetry.space_group_name_H-M   'P 1'
#
loop_
_entity.id
_entity.type
_entity.pdbx_description
1 polymer ?
#
loop_
_entity_poly.entity_id
_entity_poly.type
_entity_poly.pdbx_seq_one_letter_code
_entity_poly.pdbx_strand_id
1 'polypeptide(L)'
;YVLCFFLQMCASSALGATAATIQDLVLPRMRGTATATFFIATTLIGLALGPYTAGFVSTATGSLRIGILSLLAVAPVSAALLIMAWRTVPAAEASVVERARAAGEAI
;
A
#
# COMPACT_ATOMS: atom_id res chain seq x y z
N TYR A 1 13.17 11.64 19.35
CA TYR A 1 11.88 12.36 19.21
C TYR A 1 11.72 13.06 17.86
N VAL A 2 12.64 13.94 17.44
CA VAL A 2 12.52 14.65 16.13
C VAL A 2 12.43 13.67 14.93
N LEU A 3 13.26 12.62 14.89
CA LEU A 3 13.20 11.61 13.82
C LEU A 3 11.88 10.84 13.82
N CYS A 4 11.37 10.46 15.00
CA CYS A 4 10.09 9.78 15.14
C CYS A 4 8.93 10.66 14.64
N PHE A 5 9.00 11.97 14.84
CA PHE A 5 8.00 12.92 14.33
C PHE A 5 7.94 12.88 12.79
N PHE A 6 9.08 13.01 12.11
CA PHE A 6 9.11 12.95 10.64
C PHE A 6 8.71 11.57 10.11
N LEU A 7 9.13 10.49 10.76
CA LEU A 7 8.70 9.14 10.41
C LEU A 7 7.18 8.99 10.49
N GLN A 8 6.56 9.46 11.58
CA GLN A 8 5.12 9.38 11.75
C GLN A 8 4.39 10.27 10.75
N MET A 9 4.91 11.48 10.49
CA MET A 9 4.36 12.39 9.49
C MET A 9 4.33 11.76 8.09
N CYS A 10 5.45 11.19 7.64
CA CYS A 10 5.54 10.52 6.35
C CYS A 10 4.65 9.27 6.29
N ALA A 11 4.61 8.48 7.36
CA ALA A 11 3.76 7.29 7.44
C ALA A 11 2.27 7.65 7.34
N SER A 12 1.84 8.72 8.02
CA SER A 12 0.46 9.21 7.96
C SER A 12 0.10 9.75 6.57
N SER A 13 1.00 10.46 5.89
CA SER A 13 0.72 11.00 4.54
C SER A 13 0.62 9.91 3.47
N ALA A 14 1.32 8.79 3.65
CA ALA A 14 1.39 7.73 2.64
C ALA A 14 0.02 7.11 2.32
N LEU A 15 -0.84 6.93 3.34
CA LEU A 15 -2.17 6.36 3.13
C LEU A 15 -3.08 7.29 2.31
N GLY A 16 -3.04 8.60 2.60
CA GLY A 16 -3.82 9.59 1.85
C GLY A 16 -3.38 9.69 0.39
N ALA A 17 -2.07 9.75 0.16
CA ALA A 17 -1.50 9.77 -1.20
C ALA A 17 -1.88 8.49 -1.98
N THR A 18 -1.77 7.33 -1.37
CA THR A 18 -2.13 6.05 -2.00
C THR A 18 -3.62 6.01 -2.37
N ALA A 19 -4.50 6.47 -1.47
CA ALA A 19 -5.93 6.53 -1.74
C ALA A 19 -6.25 7.45 -2.91
N ALA A 20 -5.61 8.62 -3.01
CA ALA A 20 -5.77 9.54 -4.14
C ALA A 20 -5.32 8.89 -5.47
N THR A 21 -4.11 8.35 -5.51
CA THR A 21 -3.56 7.70 -6.72
C THR A 21 -4.43 6.54 -7.21
N ILE A 22 -4.99 5.73 -6.31
CA ILE A 22 -5.91 4.64 -6.69
C ILE A 22 -7.15 5.19 -7.41
N GLN A 23 -7.65 6.35 -7.00
CA GLN A 23 -8.81 6.98 -7.63
C GLN A 23 -8.47 7.59 -8.99
N ASP A 24 -7.29 8.15 -9.15
CA ASP A 24 -6.83 8.76 -10.40
C ASP A 24 -6.59 7.70 -11.51
N LEU A 25 -6.27 6.47 -11.11
CA LEU A 25 -5.98 5.36 -12.04
C LEU A 25 -7.22 4.60 -12.55
N VAL A 26 -8.41 4.89 -12.01
CA VAL A 26 -9.65 4.16 -12.31
C VAL A 26 -10.72 5.08 -12.90
N LEU A 27 -11.61 4.48 -13.70
CA LEU A 27 -12.74 5.19 -14.29
C LEU A 27 -13.79 5.54 -13.23
N PRO A 28 -14.63 6.59 -13.43
CA PRO A 28 -15.61 7.04 -12.45
C PRO A 28 -16.51 5.93 -11.91
N ARG A 29 -16.93 4.96 -12.74
CA ARG A 29 -17.78 3.83 -12.34
C ARG A 29 -17.08 2.81 -11.42
N MET A 30 -15.75 2.76 -11.43
CA MET A 30 -14.93 1.79 -10.68
C MET A 30 -14.43 2.33 -9.34
N ARG A 31 -14.68 3.61 -9.04
CA ARG A 31 -14.20 4.27 -7.82
C ARG A 31 -14.70 3.58 -6.54
N GLY A 32 -15.93 3.08 -6.55
CA GLY A 32 -16.49 2.31 -5.43
C GLY A 32 -15.73 1.01 -5.17
N THR A 33 -15.48 0.21 -6.20
CA THR A 33 -14.72 -1.04 -6.08
C THR A 33 -13.27 -0.79 -5.73
N ALA A 34 -12.64 0.27 -6.27
CA ALA A 34 -11.26 0.63 -5.99
C ALA A 34 -11.06 1.00 -4.50
N THR A 35 -11.98 1.77 -3.92
CA THR A 35 -11.96 2.09 -2.48
C THR A 35 -12.18 0.84 -1.63
N ALA A 36 -13.11 -0.05 -2.01
CA ALA A 36 -13.35 -1.29 -1.28
C ALA A 36 -12.10 -2.18 -1.26
N THR A 37 -11.44 -2.37 -2.40
CA THR A 37 -10.18 -3.11 -2.49
C THR A 37 -9.07 -2.46 -1.66
N PHE A 38 -8.97 -1.13 -1.69
CA PHE A 38 -8.00 -0.40 -0.88
C PHE A 38 -8.21 -0.65 0.62
N PHE A 39 -9.46 -0.62 1.10
CA PHE A 39 -9.75 -0.90 2.50
C PHE A 39 -9.54 -2.35 2.87
N ILE A 40 -9.89 -3.31 2.01
CA ILE A 40 -9.56 -4.73 2.25
C ILE A 40 -8.05 -4.90 2.41
N ALA A 41 -7.26 -4.32 1.50
CA ALA A 41 -5.80 -4.41 1.54
C ALA A 41 -5.22 -3.74 2.80
N THR A 42 -5.63 -2.51 3.12
CA THR A 42 -5.06 -1.79 4.26
C THR A 42 -5.54 -2.32 5.60
N THR A 43 -6.84 -2.62 5.73
CA THR A 43 -7.43 -2.99 7.03
C THR A 43 -7.39 -4.48 7.31
N LEU A 44 -7.86 -5.32 6.39
CA LEU A 44 -7.95 -6.76 6.64
C LEU A 44 -6.58 -7.42 6.50
N ILE A 45 -5.82 -7.06 5.47
CA ILE A 45 -4.51 -7.67 5.22
C ILE A 45 -3.42 -6.95 6.03
N GLY A 46 -3.36 -5.62 5.94
CA GLY A 46 -2.32 -4.82 6.59
C GLY A 46 -2.30 -4.95 8.11
N LEU A 47 -3.44 -4.74 8.79
CA LEU A 47 -3.48 -4.83 10.26
C LEU A 47 -3.38 -6.27 10.77
N ALA A 48 -3.79 -7.29 10.00
CA ALA A 48 -3.71 -8.68 10.45
C ALA A 48 -2.28 -9.23 10.35
N LEU A 49 -1.58 -8.96 9.24
CA LEU A 49 -0.26 -9.55 8.99
C LEU A 49 0.80 -9.09 9.98
N GLY A 50 0.82 -7.81 10.37
CA GLY A 50 1.84 -7.28 11.28
C GLY A 50 1.90 -8.02 12.63
N PRO A 51 0.83 -8.01 13.44
CA PRO A 51 0.78 -8.73 14.71
C PRO A 51 0.93 -10.25 14.54
N TYR A 52 0.36 -10.82 13.48
CA TYR A 52 0.50 -12.25 13.19
C TYR A 52 1.95 -12.65 12.98
N THR A 53 2.69 -11.95 12.10
CA THR A 53 4.10 -12.25 11.82
C THR A 53 4.98 -12.03 13.06
N ALA A 54 4.75 -10.95 13.82
CA ALA A 54 5.49 -10.69 15.05
C ALA A 54 5.25 -11.79 16.10
N GLY A 55 4.00 -12.23 16.26
CA GLY A 55 3.63 -13.32 17.16
C GLY A 55 4.21 -14.66 16.72
N PHE A 56 4.12 -14.99 15.43
CA PHE A 56 4.67 -16.20 14.85
C PHE A 56 6.18 -16.32 15.08
N VAL A 57 6.94 -15.27 14.74
CA VAL A 57 8.39 -15.26 14.91
C VAL A 57 8.77 -15.23 16.39
N SER A 58 8.02 -14.52 17.24
CA SER A 58 8.23 -14.52 18.68
C SER A 58 8.10 -15.93 19.28
N THR A 59 7.07 -16.69 18.87
CA THR A 59 6.87 -18.06 19.33
C THR A 59 7.94 -19.01 18.81
N ALA A 60 8.34 -18.86 17.53
CA ALA A 60 9.37 -19.69 16.92
C ALA A 60 10.77 -19.47 17.51
N THR A 61 11.06 -18.24 17.96
CA THR A 61 12.40 -17.85 18.48
C THR A 61 12.45 -17.76 20.00
N GLY A 62 11.31 -17.84 20.69
CA GLY A 62 11.21 -17.63 22.14
C GLY A 62 11.47 -16.18 22.59
N SER A 63 11.52 -15.21 21.66
CA SER A 63 11.86 -13.81 21.97
C SER A 63 10.95 -12.81 21.27
N LEU A 64 10.20 -12.05 22.06
CA LEU A 64 9.35 -10.96 21.56
C LEU A 64 10.15 -9.89 20.83
N ARG A 65 11.39 -9.63 21.28
CA ARG A 65 12.29 -8.67 20.62
C ARG A 65 12.58 -9.09 19.18
N ILE A 66 12.91 -10.37 18.96
CA ILE A 66 13.17 -10.89 17.61
C ILE A 66 11.89 -10.87 16.78
N GLY A 67 10.74 -11.21 17.39
CA GLY A 67 9.43 -11.09 16.78
C GLY A 67 9.14 -9.69 16.24
N ILE A 68 9.33 -8.65 17.06
CA ILE A 68 9.11 -7.25 16.65
C ILE A 68 10.14 -6.82 15.60
N LEU A 69 11.42 -7.14 15.77
CA LEU A 69 12.46 -6.78 14.80
C LEU A 69 12.26 -7.44 13.44
N SER A 70 11.64 -8.61 13.38
CA SER A 70 11.34 -9.30 12.12
C SER A 70 10.42 -8.49 11.20
N LEU A 71 9.58 -7.59 11.76
CA LEU A 71 8.73 -6.69 10.98
C LEU A 71 9.53 -5.70 10.13
N LEU A 72 10.79 -5.41 10.50
CA LEU A 72 11.66 -4.57 9.67
C LEU A 72 11.97 -5.22 8.32
N ALA A 73 11.80 -6.54 8.17
CA ALA A 73 11.96 -7.23 6.88
C ALA A 73 10.96 -6.74 5.81
N VAL A 74 9.83 -6.17 6.21
CA VAL A 74 8.88 -5.54 5.28
C VAL A 74 9.43 -4.24 4.68
N ALA A 75 10.28 -3.51 5.39
CA ALA A 75 10.80 -2.22 4.92
C ALA A 75 11.48 -2.27 3.54
N PRO A 76 12.43 -3.19 3.24
CA PRO A 76 13.02 -3.27 1.90
C PRO A 76 12.02 -3.68 0.82
N VAL A 77 11.04 -4.53 1.14
CA VAL A 77 9.97 -4.92 0.20
C VAL A 77 9.11 -3.72 -0.15
N SER A 78 8.67 -2.97 0.86
CA SER A 78 7.91 -1.73 0.67
C SER A 78 8.69 -0.69 -0.12
N ALA A 79 9.99 -0.52 0.15
CA ALA A 79 10.84 0.40 -0.61
C ALA A 79 10.93 0.00 -2.09
N ALA A 80 11.12 -1.29 -2.40
CA ALA A 80 11.13 -1.78 -3.77
C ALA A 80 9.79 -1.54 -4.48
N LEU A 81 8.67 -1.82 -3.81
CA LEU A 81 7.32 -1.57 -4.34
C LEU A 81 7.06 -0.08 -4.60
N LEU A 82 7.50 0.81 -3.70
CA LEU A 82 7.38 2.25 -3.88
C LEU A 82 8.20 2.75 -5.08
N ILE A 83 9.43 2.25 -5.26
CA ILE A 83 10.26 2.59 -6.41
C ILE A 83 9.59 2.11 -7.72
N MET A 84 9.00 0.92 -7.72
CA MET A 84 8.24 0.43 -8.86
C MET A 84 7.02 1.30 -9.14
N ALA A 85 6.23 1.62 -8.11
CA ALA A 85 5.05 2.47 -8.24
C ALA A 85 5.40 3.86 -8.80
N TRP A 86 6.49 4.46 -8.32
CA TRP A 86 6.96 5.76 -8.83
C TRP A 86 7.24 5.74 -10.34
N ARG A 87 7.64 4.60 -10.90
CA ARG A 87 7.90 4.45 -12.34
C ARG A 87 6.66 4.03 -13.13
N THR A 88 5.78 3.23 -12.54
CA THR A 88 4.62 2.65 -13.26
C THR A 88 3.39 3.55 -13.23
N VAL A 89 3.20 4.36 -12.18
CA VAL A 89 2.03 5.24 -12.03
C VAL A 89 1.88 6.22 -13.19
N PRO A 90 2.92 6.97 -13.63
CA PRO A 90 2.76 7.91 -14.75
C PRO A 90 2.32 7.24 -16.06
N ALA A 91 2.84 6.04 -16.34
CA ALA A 91 2.42 5.26 -17.51
C ALA A 91 0.99 4.71 -17.36
N ALA A 92 0.61 4.33 -16.15
CA ALA A 92 -0.75 3.87 -15.86
C ALA A 92 -1.78 5.00 -15.98
N GLU A 93 -1.46 6.22 -15.56
CA GLU A 93 -2.30 7.41 -15.74
C GLU A 93 -2.48 7.75 -17.22
N ALA A 94 -1.39 7.77 -18.00
CA ALA A 94 -1.46 8.06 -19.44
C ALA A 94 -2.31 7.04 -20.22
N SER A 95 -2.32 5.78 -19.78
CA SER A 95 -3.09 4.71 -20.42
C SER A 95 -4.55 4.61 -19.95
N VAL A 96 -5.04 5.46 -19.03
CA VAL A 96 -6.44 5.39 -18.54
C VAL A 96 -7.44 5.50 -19.69
N VAL A 97 -7.24 6.47 -20.60
CA VAL A 97 -8.16 6.70 -21.74
C VAL A 97 -8.09 5.54 -22.74
N GLU A 98 -6.91 5.00 -22.98
CA GLU A 98 -6.72 3.83 -23.85
C GLU A 98 -7.38 2.57 -23.27
N ARG A 99 -7.22 2.35 -21.95
CA ARG A 99 -7.91 1.27 -21.22
C ARG A 99 -9.42 1.45 -21.25
N ALA A 100 -9.91 2.69 -21.19
CA ALA A 100 -11.34 2.99 -21.25
C ALA A 100 -11.92 2.73 -22.64
N ARG A 101 -11.21 3.10 -23.71
CA ARG A 101 -11.57 2.75 -25.09
C ARG A 101 -11.54 1.24 -25.32
N ALA A 102 -10.52 0.55 -24.83
CA ALA A 102 -10.42 -0.91 -24.91
C ALA A 102 -11.54 -1.62 -24.13
N ALA A 103 -12.03 -1.01 -23.06
CA ALA A 103 -13.19 -1.47 -22.29
C ALA A 103 -14.55 -1.11 -22.94
N GLY A 104 -14.54 -0.51 -24.13
CA GLY A 104 -15.74 -0.17 -24.91
C GLY A 104 -16.46 1.10 -24.47
N GLU A 105 -15.79 2.01 -23.75
CA GLU A 105 -16.40 3.29 -23.38
C GLU A 105 -16.49 4.23 -24.59
N ALA A 106 -17.60 4.97 -24.69
CA ALA A 106 -17.82 5.98 -25.71
C ALA A 106 -17.03 7.25 -25.38
N ILE A 107 -15.72 7.24 -25.66
CA ILE A 107 -14.77 8.35 -25.42
C ILE A 107 -14.02 8.73 -26.70
#